data_AF-A0A822BFX3-F1
#
_entry.id   AF-A0A822BFX3-F1
#
_cell.length_a   1.000
_cell.length_b   1.000
_cell.length_c   1.000
_cell.angle_alpha   90.00
_cell.angle_beta   90.00
_cell.angle_gamma   90.00
#
_symmetry.space_group_name_H-M   'P 1'
#
loop_
_entity.id
_entity.type
_entity.pdbx_description
1 polymer ?
#
loop_
_entity_poly.entity_id
_entity_poly.type
_entity_poly.pdbx_seq_one_letter_code
_entity_poly.pdbx_strand_id
1 'polypeptide(L)'
;LSLVSFNNLGKVPHGLKLHPDRIHMIYPLGCNLVIENLQTRQQEFLLGHNNNVSCLTISNNGKYIASGQVTFMGFKADIIVWDYSNRDPYARLVLHKVKIEDLVFNCTDRY
;
A
#
# COMPACT_ATOMS: atom_id res chain seq x y z
N LEU A 1 13.89 -9.60 -22.66
CA LEU A 1 12.72 -10.20 -22.00
C LEU A 1 11.68 -9.11 -21.82
N SER A 2 10.55 -9.24 -22.50
CA SER A 2 9.46 -8.28 -22.57
C SER A 2 8.78 -8.13 -21.20
N LEU A 3 9.04 -7.01 -20.52
CA LEU A 3 8.26 -6.60 -19.35
C LEU A 3 6.90 -6.12 -19.85
N VAL A 4 5.96 -7.05 -20.02
CA VAL A 4 4.55 -6.71 -20.21
C VAL A 4 4.01 -6.29 -18.84
N SER A 5 4.33 -5.07 -18.43
CA SER A 5 3.67 -4.43 -17.29
C SER A 5 2.27 -4.03 -17.74
N PHE A 6 1.28 -4.87 -17.47
CA PHE A 6 -0.12 -4.55 -17.69
C PHE A 6 -0.47 -3.26 -16.95
N ASN A 7 -0.96 -2.30 -17.72
CA ASN A 7 -1.38 -0.96 -17.33
C ASN A 7 -2.27 -0.94 -16.08
N ASN A 8 -1.71 -0.51 -14.94
CA ASN A 8 -2.45 0.19 -13.87
C ASN A 8 -1.54 1.07 -12.96
N LEU A 9 -0.26 1.26 -13.31
CA LEU A 9 0.67 2.15 -12.62
C LEU A 9 0.22 3.64 -12.60
N GLY A 10 -0.83 4.01 -13.36
CA GLY A 10 -1.28 5.40 -13.53
C GLY A 10 -2.49 5.84 -12.71
N LYS A 11 -3.09 4.99 -11.86
CA LYS A 11 -4.32 5.36 -11.11
C LYS A 11 -4.11 5.77 -9.66
N VAL A 12 -3.01 5.34 -9.04
CA VAL A 12 -2.66 5.72 -7.66
C VAL A 12 -1.51 6.71 -7.71
N PRO A 13 -1.76 8.02 -7.49
CA PRO A 13 -0.70 9.02 -7.43
C PRO A 13 0.39 8.57 -6.44
N HIS A 14 1.64 8.58 -6.88
CA HIS A 14 2.79 8.17 -6.05
C HIS A 14 2.67 6.77 -5.42
N GLY A 15 1.92 5.85 -6.03
CA GLY A 15 1.67 4.51 -5.51
C GLY A 15 2.88 3.57 -5.52
N LEU A 16 3.94 3.91 -6.27
CA LEU A 16 5.21 3.17 -6.24
C LEU A 16 6.14 3.77 -5.19
N LYS A 17 6.55 2.98 -4.20
CA LYS A 17 7.42 3.42 -3.10
C LYS A 17 8.63 2.49 -2.97
N LEU A 18 9.82 3.07 -2.78
CA LEU A 18 11.00 2.31 -2.38
C LEU A 18 11.01 2.17 -0.86
N HIS A 19 11.17 0.95 -0.36
CA HIS A 19 11.31 0.70 1.07
C HIS A 19 12.65 1.26 1.60
N PRO A 20 12.72 1.76 2.85
CA PRO A 20 13.96 2.29 3.42
C PRO A 20 15.15 1.31 3.43
N ASP A 21 14.90 0.00 3.35
CA ASP A 21 15.96 -1.01 3.19
C ASP A 21 16.68 -0.97 1.83
N ARG A 22 16.14 -0.24 0.84
CA ARG A 22 16.64 -0.11 -0.54
C ARG A 22 16.69 -1.41 -1.34
N ILE A 23 16.05 -2.47 -0.85
CA ILE A 23 15.98 -3.79 -1.47
C ILE A 23 14.58 -4.03 -2.03
N HIS A 24 13.54 -3.54 -1.36
CA HIS A 24 12.16 -3.80 -1.73
C HIS A 24 11.46 -2.57 -2.30
N MET A 25 10.60 -2.82 -3.29
CA MET A 25 9.71 -1.85 -3.88
C MET A 25 8.27 -2.25 -3.59
N ILE A 26 7.45 -1.31 -3.16
CA ILE A 26 6.06 -1.56 -2.78
C ILE A 26 5.13 -0.77 -3.70
N TYR A 27 4.11 -1.43 -4.24
CA TYR A 27 3.12 -0.78 -5.09
C TYR A 27 1.75 -1.47 -5.06
N PRO A 28 0.66 -0.73 -5.30
CA PRO A 28 -0.67 -1.31 -5.40
C PRO A 28 -0.88 -2.04 -6.72
N LEU A 29 -1.59 -3.16 -6.66
CA LEU A 29 -2.09 -3.91 -7.81
C LEU A 29 -3.55 -4.33 -7.53
N GLY A 30 -4.49 -3.52 -8.03
CA GLY A 30 -5.92 -3.71 -7.76
C GLY A 30 -6.24 -3.46 -6.27
N CYS A 31 -6.78 -4.48 -5.61
CA CYS A 31 -7.09 -4.46 -4.16
C CYS A 31 -5.96 -5.02 -3.28
N ASN A 32 -4.79 -5.29 -3.83
CA ASN A 32 -3.66 -5.84 -3.09
C ASN A 32 -2.47 -4.89 -3.15
N LEU A 33 -1.53 -5.03 -2.21
CA LEU A 33 -0.19 -4.45 -2.33
C LEU A 33 0.79 -5.54 -2.72
N VAL A 34 1.77 -5.17 -3.55
CA VAL A 34 2.89 -6.02 -3.93
C VAL A 34 4.13 -5.49 -3.24
N ILE A 35 4.94 -6.39 -2.68
CA ILE A 35 6.30 -6.15 -2.22
C ILE A 35 7.22 -6.92 -3.16
N GLU A 36 7.99 -6.23 -3.99
CA GLU A 36 8.92 -6.82 -4.95
C GLU A 36 10.37 -6.63 -4.48
N ASN A 37 11.13 -7.71 -4.41
CA ASN A 37 12.58 -7.62 -4.24
C ASN A 37 13.22 -7.18 -5.56
N LEU A 38 13.96 -6.07 -5.54
CA LEU A 38 14.53 -5.46 -6.74
C LEU A 38 15.63 -6.30 -7.40
N GLN A 39 16.32 -7.14 -6.62
CA GLN A 39 17.41 -7.98 -7.12
C GLN A 39 16.89 -9.32 -7.64
N THR A 40 16.06 -10.01 -6.86
CA THR A 40 15.59 -11.36 -7.18
C THR A 40 14.30 -11.39 -8.00
N ARG A 41 13.57 -10.26 -8.05
CA ARG A 41 12.23 -10.13 -8.65
C ARG A 41 11.17 -11.01 -8.00
N GLN A 42 11.45 -11.55 -6.82
CA GLN A 42 10.45 -12.26 -6.03
C GLN A 42 9.40 -11.25 -5.52
N GLN A 43 8.14 -11.67 -5.55
CA GLN A 43 7.00 -10.85 -5.16
C GLN A 43 6.26 -11.51 -4.00
N GLU A 44 5.91 -10.70 -3.01
CA GLU A 44 5.02 -11.03 -1.92
C GLU A 44 3.78 -10.12 -1.98
N PHE A 45 2.67 -10.56 -1.40
CA PHE A 45 1.40 -9.86 -1.49
C PHE A 45 0.81 -9.57 -0.11
N LEU A 46 0.38 -8.33 0.10
CA LEU A 46 -0.42 -7.96 1.25
C LEU A 46 -1.90 -7.96 0.83
N LEU A 47 -2.67 -8.88 1.40
CA LEU A 47 -4.05 -9.17 1.05
C LEU A 47 -4.98 -8.71 2.16
N GLY A 48 -6.00 -7.90 1.85
CA GLY A 48 -6.97 -7.48 2.87
C GLY A 48 -7.94 -6.38 2.47
N HIS A 49 -7.59 -5.51 1.51
CA HIS A 49 -8.57 -4.61 0.93
C HIS A 49 -9.55 -5.39 0.06
N ASN A 50 -10.82 -4.99 0.09
CA ASN A 50 -11.89 -5.59 -0.71
C ASN A 50 -12.25 -4.76 -1.94
N ASN A 51 -11.52 -3.66 -2.18
CA ASN A 51 -11.68 -2.76 -3.31
C ASN A 51 -10.33 -2.14 -3.65
N ASN A 52 -10.25 -1.39 -4.75
CA ASN A 52 -9.00 -0.85 -5.26
C ASN A 52 -8.29 0.03 -4.22
N VAL A 53 -6.99 -0.23 -4.05
CA VAL A 53 -6.12 0.64 -3.27
C VAL A 53 -6.02 1.99 -3.97
N SER A 54 -6.23 3.08 -3.22
CA SER A 54 -6.23 4.45 -3.73
C SER A 54 -5.01 5.26 -3.29
N CYS A 55 -4.33 4.85 -2.22
CA CYS A 55 -3.14 5.51 -1.69
C CYS A 55 -2.27 4.54 -0.89
N LEU A 56 -0.98 4.83 -0.80
CA LEU A 56 0.03 4.02 -0.13
C LEU A 56 1.13 4.91 0.45
N THR A 57 1.56 4.60 1.68
CA THR A 57 2.72 5.21 2.30
C THR A 57 3.49 4.23 3.18
N ILE A 58 4.74 4.54 3.48
CA ILE A 58 5.64 3.73 4.32
C ILE A 58 6.11 4.61 5.46
N SER A 59 6.18 4.07 6.68
CA SER A 59 6.78 4.77 7.81
C SER A 59 8.27 5.03 7.57
N ASN A 60 8.83 6.06 8.21
CA ASN A 60 10.21 6.47 7.97
C ASN A 60 11.21 5.37 8.34
N ASN A 61 10.93 4.62 9.41
CA ASN A 61 11.70 3.45 9.82
C ASN A 61 11.42 2.17 9.01
N GLY A 62 10.46 2.18 8.07
CA GLY A 62 10.09 1.02 7.26
C GLY A 62 9.28 -0.07 7.99
N LYS A 63 9.01 0.09 9.29
CA LYS A 63 8.30 -0.92 10.07
C LYS A 63 6.86 -1.10 9.63
N TYR A 64 6.21 -0.03 9.19
CA TYR A 64 4.80 -0.05 8.83
C TYR A 64 4.57 0.43 7.41
N ILE A 65 3.59 -0.19 6.77
CA ILE A 65 3.00 0.27 5.52
C ILE A 65 1.57 0.67 5.82
N ALA A 66 1.10 1.79 5.30
CA ALA A 66 -0.31 2.17 5.38
C ALA A 66 -0.90 2.30 3.98
N SER A 67 -2.08 1.72 3.77
CA SER A 67 -2.82 1.83 2.52
C SER A 67 -4.29 2.13 2.75
N GLY A 68 -4.86 2.91 1.84
CA GLY A 68 -6.29 3.21 1.82
C GLY A 68 -6.93 2.71 0.54
N GLN A 69 -8.24 2.45 0.58
CA GLN A 69 -9.01 2.05 -0.59
C GLN A 69 -10.04 3.10 -1.03
N VAL A 70 -10.47 2.97 -2.28
CA VAL A 70 -11.70 3.58 -2.79
C VAL A 70 -12.84 2.56 -2.72
N THR A 71 -14.03 3.04 -2.38
CA THR A 71 -15.28 2.29 -2.30
C THR A 71 -16.42 3.10 -2.94
N PHE A 72 -17.62 2.54 -2.96
CA PHE A 72 -18.80 3.18 -3.55
C PHE A 72 -19.38 4.29 -2.65
N MET A 73 -20.16 5.19 -3.26
CA MET A 73 -20.83 6.27 -2.54
C MET A 73 -21.67 5.75 -1.38
N GLY A 74 -21.49 6.32 -0.19
CA GLY A 74 -22.18 5.92 1.03
C GLY A 74 -21.53 4.77 1.82
N PHE A 75 -20.56 4.05 1.26
CA PHE A 75 -19.84 2.99 1.96
C PHE A 75 -18.61 3.50 2.69
N LYS A 76 -18.23 2.80 3.76
CA LYS A 76 -17.01 3.07 4.52
C LYS A 76 -15.79 2.57 3.75
N ALA A 77 -14.74 3.38 3.71
CA ALA A 77 -13.46 3.06 3.10
C ALA A 77 -12.47 2.65 4.20
N ASP A 78 -11.78 1.53 3.99
CA ASP A 78 -10.83 1.02 4.95
C ASP A 78 -9.43 1.60 4.72
N ILE A 79 -8.75 1.84 5.83
CA ILE A 79 -7.31 2.03 5.90
C ILE A 79 -6.75 0.78 6.59
N ILE A 80 -5.72 0.17 6.02
CA ILE A 80 -5.01 -0.95 6.64
C ILE A 80 -3.58 -0.51 6.91
N VAL A 81 -3.13 -0.73 8.15
CA VAL A 81 -1.74 -0.62 8.55
C VAL A 81 -1.18 -2.04 8.61
N TRP A 82 -0.09 -2.28 7.91
CA TRP A 82 0.57 -3.57 7.79
C TRP A 82 1.87 -3.54 8.58
N ASP A 83 2.15 -4.62 9.32
CA ASP A 83 3.49 -4.86 9.83
C ASP A 83 4.35 -5.36 8.66
N TYR A 84 5.37 -4.58 8.30
CA TYR A 84 6.21 -4.91 7.16
C TYR A 84 6.88 -6.26 7.39
N SER A 85 7.52 -6.50 8.53
CA SER A 85 8.28 -7.73 8.78
C SER A 85 7.42 -8.99 8.72
N ASN A 86 6.23 -8.96 9.32
CA ASN A 86 5.34 -10.12 9.38
C ASN A 86 4.48 -10.30 8.13
N ARG A 87 4.40 -9.27 7.26
CA ARG A 87 3.52 -9.24 6.07
C ARG A 87 2.02 -9.34 6.40
N ASP A 88 1.65 -8.96 7.61
CA ASP A 88 0.30 -9.12 8.13
C ASP A 88 -0.35 -7.79 8.52
N PRO A 89 -1.70 -7.71 8.52
CA PRO A 89 -2.40 -6.54 9.04
C PRO A 89 -2.09 -6.31 10.52
N TYR A 90 -1.53 -5.14 10.84
CA TYR A 90 -1.34 -4.67 12.21
C TYR A 90 -2.61 -3.99 12.75
N ALA A 91 -3.27 -3.17 11.93
CA ALA A 91 -4.50 -2.49 12.30
C ALA A 91 -5.38 -2.20 11.07
N ARG A 92 -6.69 -2.09 11.31
CA ARG A 92 -7.68 -1.64 10.30
C ARG A 92 -8.48 -0.48 10.86
N LEU A 93 -8.50 0.64 10.15
CA LEU A 93 -9.20 1.86 10.55
C LEU A 93 -10.31 2.14 9.54
N VAL A 94 -11.50 2.45 10.06
CA VAL A 94 -12.69 2.66 9.25
C VAL A 94 -13.34 3.99 9.60
N LEU A 95 -12.70 5.08 9.15
CA LEU A 95 -13.04 6.44 9.55
C LEU A 95 -13.69 7.25 8.42
N HIS A 96 -13.28 7.02 7.18
CA HIS A 96 -13.74 7.78 6.02
C HIS A 96 -14.76 7.00 5.20
N LYS A 97 -15.55 7.72 4.40
CA LYS A 97 -16.47 7.15 3.41
C LYS A 97 -15.94 7.39 2.01
N VAL A 98 -16.34 6.54 1.08
CA VAL A 98 -16.08 6.66 -0.36
C VAL A 98 -14.62 6.49 -0.76
N LYS A 99 -13.69 7.33 -0.34
CA LYS A 99 -12.29 7.23 -0.78
C LYS A 99 -11.33 7.76 0.26
N ILE A 100 -10.20 7.07 0.42
CA ILE A 100 -9.02 7.63 1.08
C ILE A 100 -8.18 8.33 0.02
N GLU A 101 -8.08 9.65 0.10
CA GLU A 101 -7.34 10.45 -0.89
C GLU A 101 -5.83 10.33 -0.72
N ASP A 102 -5.32 10.47 0.49
CA ASP A 102 -3.89 10.40 0.78
C ASP A 102 -3.62 9.98 2.23
N LEU A 103 -2.43 9.45 2.49
CA LEU A 103 -1.95 9.03 3.81
C LEU A 103 -0.46 9.38 3.95
N VAL A 104 -0.09 9.94 5.09
CA VAL A 104 1.31 10.24 5.43
C VAL A 104 1.58 9.85 6.89
N PHE A 105 2.74 9.26 7.16
CA PHE A 105 3.24 9.12 8.52
C PHE A 105 3.91 10.43 8.95
N ASN A 106 3.75 10.81 10.21
CA ASN A 106 4.52 11.92 10.76
C ASN A 106 6.01 11.56 10.93
N CYS A 107 6.87 12.56 11.11
CA CYS A 107 8.33 12.42 11.22
C CYS A 107 8.80 11.47 12.33
N THR A 108 7.94 11.15 13.30
CA THR A 108 8.24 10.35 14.48
C THR A 108 7.69 8.92 14.42
N ASP A 109 7.05 8.53 13.30
CA ASP A 109 6.39 7.24 13.09
C ASP A 109 5.38 6.86 14.19
N ARG A 110 4.92 7.84 14.97
CA ARG A 110 4.07 7.61 16.15
C ARG A 110 2.60 7.84 15.86
N TYR A 111 2.27 8.64 14.83
CA TYR A 111 0.92 8.93 14.35
C TYR A 111 0.91 9.27 12.85
#